data_AF-A0A816CC77-F1
#
_entry.id   AF-A0A816CC77-F1
#
_cell.length_a   1.000
_cell.length_b   1.000
_cell.length_c   1.000
_cell.angle_alpha   90.00
_cell.angle_beta   90.00
_cell.angle_gamma   90.00
#
_symmetry.space_group_name_H-M   'P 1'
#
loop_
_entity.id
_entity.type
_entity.pdbx_description
1 polymer ?
#
loop_
_entity_poly.entity_id
_entity_poly.type
_entity_poly.pdbx_seq_one_letter_code
_entity_poly.pdbx_strand_id
1 'polypeptide(L)'
;MNNNNSITWFDHLATEIILDIFDYLSCNDIIYTFFYFNQRLNSILLHYQHCSNNFRSLITNFNFWQNNLPIIGSHIQCLIINSIDLSFSLNLFPNLKSIIISSPI
;
A
#
# COMPACT_ATOMS: atom_id res chain seq x y z
N MET A 1 19.02 -13.53 10.34
CA MET A 1 17.71 -14.18 10.09
C MET A 1 17.81 -14.88 8.75
N ASN A 2 17.62 -16.19 8.71
CA ASN A 2 17.80 -17.00 7.51
C ASN A 2 16.71 -16.66 6.48
N ASN A 3 17.12 -16.06 5.36
CA ASN A 3 16.30 -15.96 4.15
C ASN A 3 16.27 -17.35 3.50
N ASN A 4 15.34 -18.20 3.93
CA ASN A 4 14.87 -19.24 3.04
C ASN A 4 14.09 -18.52 1.93
N ASN A 5 14.76 -18.32 0.78
CA ASN A 5 14.10 -17.90 -0.44
C ASN A 5 13.21 -19.06 -0.91
N SER A 6 12.07 -19.27 -0.25
CA SER A 6 11.03 -20.16 -0.77
C SER A 6 10.40 -19.45 -1.96
N ILE A 7 10.84 -19.80 -3.16
CA ILE A 7 10.17 -19.40 -4.39
C ILE A 7 8.72 -19.89 -4.28
N THR A 8 7.79 -18.95 -4.24
CA THR A 8 6.36 -19.20 -4.22
C THR A 8 5.84 -19.35 -5.64
N TRP A 9 4.70 -20.00 -5.83
CA TRP A 9 4.05 -20.07 -7.14
C TRP A 9 3.73 -18.68 -7.72
N PHE A 10 3.57 -17.68 -6.85
CA PHE A 10 3.30 -16.29 -7.22
C PHE A 10 4.49 -15.65 -7.94
N ASP A 11 5.73 -16.10 -7.69
CA ASP A 11 6.94 -15.58 -8.34
C ASP A 11 6.98 -15.87 -9.84
N HIS A 12 6.25 -16.90 -10.28
CA HIS A 12 6.17 -17.33 -11.68
C HIS A 12 5.12 -16.58 -12.49
N LEU A 13 4.25 -15.79 -11.85
CA LEU A 13 3.25 -15.01 -12.55
C LEU A 13 3.89 -13.85 -13.32
N ALA A 14 3.46 -13.65 -14.56
CA ALA A 14 3.82 -12.47 -15.34
C ALA A 14 3.34 -11.20 -14.63
N THR A 15 4.03 -10.07 -14.88
CA THR A 15 3.72 -8.80 -14.19
C THR A 15 2.30 -8.34 -14.52
N GLU A 16 1.84 -8.56 -15.75
CA GLU A 16 0.50 -8.26 -16.23
C GLU A 16 -0.56 -8.98 -15.39
N ILE A 17 -0.37 -10.27 -15.12
CA ILE A 17 -1.31 -11.07 -14.31
C ILE A 17 -1.34 -10.56 -12.86
N ILE A 18 -0.20 -10.13 -12.32
CA ILE A 18 -0.13 -9.57 -10.96
C ILE A 18 -0.91 -8.24 -10.90
N LEU A 19 -0.77 -7.39 -11.91
CA LEU A 19 -1.51 -6.14 -11.99
C LEU A 19 -3.01 -6.39 -12.15
N ASP A 20 -3.40 -7.38 -12.97
CA ASP A 20 -4.80 -7.80 -13.08
C ASP A 20 -5.36 -8.26 -11.73
N ILE A 21 -4.58 -8.96 -10.91
CA ILE A 21 -4.98 -9.34 -9.54
C ILE A 21 -5.13 -8.09 -8.66
N PHE A 22 -4.22 -7.14 -8.76
CA PHE A 22 -4.26 -5.89 -7.98
C PHE A 22 -5.49 -5.05 -8.30
N ASP A 23 -5.98 -5.05 -9.54
CA ASP A 23 -7.20 -4.33 -9.92
C ASP A 23 -8.45 -4.79 -9.13
N TYR A 24 -8.44 -6.00 -8.55
CA TYR A 24 -9.53 -6.53 -7.70
C TYR A 24 -9.37 -6.23 -6.20
N LEU A 25 -8.25 -5.63 -5.79
CA LEU A 25 -7.91 -5.45 -4.38
C LEU A 25 -7.84 -3.96 -4.01
N SER A 26 -8.13 -3.64 -2.74
CA SER A 26 -7.90 -2.27 -2.27
C SER A 26 -6.40 -2.01 -2.13
N CYS A 27 -5.97 -0.75 -2.27
CA CYS A 27 -4.55 -0.38 -2.13
C CYS A 27 -3.98 -0.81 -0.78
N ASN A 28 -4.79 -0.75 0.27
CA ASN A 28 -4.41 -1.16 1.62
C ASN A 28 -4.17 -2.67 1.70
N ASP A 29 -5.03 -3.48 1.06
CA ASP A 29 -4.86 -4.94 1.00
C ASP A 29 -3.62 -5.31 0.19
N ILE A 30 -3.41 -4.64 -0.94
CA ILE A 30 -2.23 -4.87 -1.79
C ILE A 30 -0.94 -4.61 -1.00
N ILE A 31 -0.84 -3.46 -0.33
CA ILE A 31 0.33 -3.09 0.46
C ILE A 31 0.51 -4.04 1.64
N TYR A 32 -0.56 -4.32 2.39
CA TYR A 32 -0.47 -5.19 3.56
C TYR A 32 -0.01 -6.61 3.18
N THR A 33 -0.55 -7.17 2.10
CA THR A 33 -0.27 -8.55 1.69
C THR A 33 1.07 -8.69 0.96
N PHE A 34 1.40 -7.78 0.05
CA PHE A 34 2.48 -8.02 -0.92
C PHE A 34 3.78 -7.25 -0.62
N PHE A 35 3.78 -6.24 0.25
CA PHE A 35 4.96 -5.38 0.46
C PHE A 35 6.21 -6.13 0.93
N TYR A 36 6.05 -7.15 1.77
CA TYR A 36 7.15 -7.99 2.28
C TYR A 36 7.31 -9.33 1.58
N PHE A 37 6.53 -9.59 0.54
CA PHE A 37 6.46 -10.92 -0.04
C PHE A 37 7.73 -11.27 -0.81
N ASN A 38 8.17 -10.39 -1.72
CA ASN A 38 9.49 -10.44 -2.35
C ASN A 38 9.87 -9.06 -2.95
N GLN A 39 11.13 -8.91 -3.35
CA GLN A 39 11.64 -7.65 -3.91
C GLN A 39 10.98 -7.26 -5.25
N ARG A 40 10.60 -8.24 -6.07
CA ARG A 40 9.94 -8.00 -7.36
C ARG A 40 8.56 -7.37 -7.16
N LEU A 41 7.75 -7.93 -6.27
CA LEU A 41 6.41 -7.43 -5.96
C LEU A 41 6.46 -6.09 -5.25
N ASN A 42 7.43 -5.90 -4.35
CA ASN A 42 7.65 -4.59 -3.74
C ASN A 42 7.93 -3.53 -4.82
N SER A 43 8.81 -3.86 -5.78
CA SER A 43 9.10 -2.98 -6.92
C SER A 43 7.86 -2.71 -7.77
N ILE A 44 7.06 -3.73 -8.12
CA ILE A 44 5.82 -3.56 -8.90
C ILE A 44 4.86 -2.64 -8.15
N LEU A 45 4.64 -2.89 -6.86
CA LEU A 45 3.73 -2.16 -6.01
C LEU A 45 4.09 -0.68 -5.90
N LEU A 46 5.37 -0.35 -5.68
CA LEU A 46 5.81 1.04 -5.53
C LEU A 46 5.67 1.85 -6.84
N HIS A 47 5.63 1.19 -7.99
CA HIS A 47 5.41 1.84 -9.30
C HIS A 47 3.96 1.79 -9.77
N TYR A 48 3.11 1.02 -9.10
CA TYR A 48 1.71 0.87 -9.47
C TYR A 48 0.90 2.09 -8.99
N GLN A 49 0.67 3.02 -9.93
CA GLN A 49 0.06 4.33 -9.66
C GLN A 49 -1.30 4.27 -8.95
N HIS A 50 -2.06 3.19 -9.15
CA HIS A 50 -3.35 3.00 -8.48
C HIS A 50 -3.19 3.02 -6.94
N CYS A 51 -2.16 2.36 -6.40
CA CYS A 51 -1.87 2.37 -4.96
C CYS A 51 -1.46 3.74 -4.43
N SER A 52 -0.71 4.51 -5.22
CA SER A 52 -0.29 5.87 -4.87
C SER A 52 -1.46 6.86 -4.81
N ASN A 53 -2.51 6.62 -5.60
CA ASN A 53 -3.62 7.56 -5.77
C ASN A 53 -4.87 7.22 -4.95
N ASN A 54 -4.97 6.01 -4.38
CA ASN A 54 -6.18 5.56 -3.71
C ASN A 54 -5.92 5.01 -2.29
N PHE A 55 -4.84 5.46 -1.64
CA PHE A 55 -4.52 5.04 -0.28
C PHE A 55 -5.57 5.54 0.71
N ARG A 56 -6.20 4.63 1.44
CA ARG A 56 -7.28 4.95 2.40
C ARG A 56 -6.73 4.97 3.82
N SER A 57 -7.26 5.86 4.66
CA SER A 57 -6.96 5.84 6.11
C SER A 57 -7.28 4.47 6.70
N LEU A 58 -6.45 4.06 7.65
CA LEU A 58 -6.37 2.69 8.14
C LEU A 58 -6.78 2.64 9.60
N ILE A 59 -7.79 1.82 9.88
CA ILE A 59 -8.28 1.56 11.24
C ILE A 59 -7.72 0.22 11.77
N THR A 60 -7.14 -0.59 10.88
CA THR A 60 -6.65 -1.95 11.18
C THR A 60 -5.13 -2.02 11.12
N ASN A 61 -4.55 -3.00 11.83
CA ASN A 61 -3.12 -3.34 11.76
C ASN A 61 -2.17 -2.14 12.03
N PHE A 62 -2.47 -1.33 13.05
CA PHE A 62 -1.72 -0.11 13.38
C PHE A 62 -0.19 -0.31 13.44
N ASN A 63 0.27 -1.41 14.06
CA ASN A 63 1.70 -1.73 14.14
C ASN A 63 2.36 -1.91 12.76
N PHE A 64 1.66 -2.52 11.81
CA PHE A 64 2.17 -2.64 10.45
C PHE A 64 2.33 -1.24 9.85
N TRP A 65 1.27 -0.43 9.90
CA TRP A 65 1.28 0.89 9.27
C TRP A 65 2.25 1.86 9.93
N GLN A 66 2.37 1.87 11.25
CA GLN A 66 3.35 2.69 11.96
C GLN A 66 4.79 2.43 11.50
N ASN A 67 5.13 1.16 11.23
CA ASN A 67 6.46 0.77 10.76
C ASN A 67 6.67 0.99 9.26
N ASN A 68 5.60 0.93 8.46
CA ASN A 68 5.69 0.93 7.00
C ASN A 68 5.38 2.28 6.34
N LEU A 69 4.50 3.09 6.94
CA LEU A 69 4.14 4.42 6.44
C LEU A 69 5.35 5.34 6.23
N PRO A 70 6.41 5.35 7.06
CA PRO A 70 7.60 6.13 6.76
C PRO A 70 8.29 5.76 5.45
N ILE A 71 8.10 4.53 4.96
CA ILE A 71 8.73 4.00 3.73
C ILE A 71 7.82 4.27 2.52
N ILE A 72 6.54 3.91 2.64
CA ILE A 72 5.59 4.00 1.51
C ILE A 72 4.94 5.38 1.40
N GLY A 73 4.92 6.17 2.47
CA GLY A 73 4.20 7.43 2.55
C GLY A 73 4.68 8.47 1.54
N SER A 74 5.97 8.45 1.19
CA SER A 74 6.52 9.27 0.10
C SER A 74 6.02 8.89 -1.29
N HIS A 75 5.46 7.70 -1.48
CA HIS A 75 4.91 7.25 -2.76
C HIS A 75 3.41 7.58 -2.88
N ILE A 76 2.77 7.97 -1.78
CA ILE A 76 1.34 8.28 -1.74
C ILE A 76 1.14 9.74 -2.15
N GLN A 77 0.31 9.95 -3.16
CA GLN A 77 -0.03 11.26 -3.71
C GLN A 77 -1.45 11.68 -3.36
N CYS A 78 -2.33 10.73 -3.05
CA CYS A 78 -3.69 11.02 -2.62
C CYS A 78 -4.06 10.16 -1.41
N LEU A 79 -4.55 10.85 -0.37
CA LEU A 79 -5.02 10.22 0.87
C LEU A 79 -6.54 10.33 0.94
N ILE A 80 -7.20 9.20 1.08
CA ILE A 80 -8.65 9.13 1.23
C ILE A 80 -8.98 8.84 2.69
N ILE A 81 -9.67 9.77 3.35
CA ILE A 81 -10.04 9.70 4.77
C ILE A 81 -11.54 9.39 4.83
N ASN A 82 -11.87 8.14 5.19
CA ASN A 82 -13.25 7.65 5.30
C ASN A 82 -13.78 7.69 6.74
N SER A 83 -12.91 7.88 7.73
CA SER A 83 -13.25 8.00 9.14
C SER A 83 -12.35 9.06 9.75
N ILE A 84 -12.81 9.71 10.83
CA ILE A 84 -12.06 10.79 11.51
C ILE A 84 -10.85 10.23 12.30
N ASP A 85 -10.50 8.96 12.13
CA ASP A 85 -9.35 8.37 12.79
C ASP A 85 -8.06 8.75 12.03
N LEU A 86 -7.47 9.86 12.46
CA LEU A 86 -6.21 10.40 11.94
C LEU A 86 -5.05 10.04 12.87
N SER A 87 -4.86 8.73 13.03
CA SER A 87 -3.82 8.16 13.87
C SER A 87 -2.39 8.37 13.34
N PHE A 88 -2.23 9.06 12.20
CA PHE A 88 -0.95 9.29 11.52
C PHE A 88 -0.76 10.77 11.14
N SER A 89 0.48 11.25 11.26
CA SER A 89 0.86 12.62 10.89
C SER A 89 0.95 12.80 9.38
N LEU A 90 0.50 13.95 8.87
CA LEU A 90 0.63 14.31 7.45
C LEU A 90 2.09 14.41 6.98
N ASN A 91 3.04 14.60 7.91
CA ASN A 91 4.47 14.60 7.59
C ASN A 91 4.98 13.27 7.02
N LEU A 92 4.22 12.18 7.19
CA LEU A 92 4.53 10.89 6.58
C LEU A 92 4.25 10.86 5.06
N PHE A 93 3.53 11.85 4.53
CA PHE A 93 3.12 11.91 3.12
C PHE A 93 3.69 13.17 2.44
N PRO A 94 5.02 13.27 2.26
CA PRO A 94 5.66 14.49 1.76
C PRO A 94 5.27 14.84 0.31
N ASN A 95 4.81 13.86 -0.48
CA ASN A 95 4.42 14.02 -1.88
C ASN A 95 2.90 14.07 -2.07
N LEU A 96 2.15 14.30 -0.98
CA LEU A 96 0.69 14.38 -1.00
C LEU A 96 0.23 15.58 -1.83
N LYS A 97 -0.59 15.32 -2.84
CA LYS A 97 -1.18 16.31 -3.74
C LYS A 97 -2.66 16.55 -3.45
N SER A 98 -3.36 15.55 -2.93
CA SER A 98 -4.79 15.66 -2.62
C SER A 98 -5.18 14.87 -1.37
N ILE A 99 -6.19 15.40 -0.68
CA ILE A 99 -6.84 14.74 0.45
C ILE A 99 -8.33 14.70 0.13
N ILE A 100 -8.92 13.51 0.14
CA ILE A 100 -10.35 13.31 -0.07
C ILE A 100 -10.96 12.90 1.27
N ILE A 101 -11.83 13.73 1.82
CA ILE A 101 -12.57 13.42 3.04
C ILE A 101 -13.96 12.97 2.64
N SER A 102 -14.25 11.69 2.83
CA SER A 102 -15.58 11.14 2.62
C SER A 102 -16.18 10.78 3.97
N SER A 103 -17.26 11.46 4.37
CA SER A 103 -18.09 11.00 5.47
C SER A 103 -18.96 9.84 4.97
N PRO A 104 -19.12 8.75 5.74
CA PRO A 104 -20.25 7.88 5.51
C PRO A 104 -21.54 8.71 5.62
N ILE A 105 -22.45 8.51 4.66
CA ILE A 105 -23.82 9.05 4.67
C ILE A 105 -24.63 8.28 5.71
#